data_AF-A0A2S8NSI2-F1
#
_entry.id   AF-A0A2S8NSI2-F1
#
_cell.length_a   1.000
_cell.length_b   1.000
_cell.length_c   1.000
_cell.angle_alpha   90.00
_cell.angle_beta   90.00
_cell.angle_gamma   90.00
#
_symmetry.space_group_name_H-M   'P 1'
#
loop_
_entity.id
_entity.type
_entity.pdbx_description
1 polymer ?
#
loop_
_entity_poly.entity_id
_entity_poly.type
_entity_poly.pdbx_seq_one_letter_code
_entity_poly.pdbx_strand_id
1 'polypeptide(L)'
;MKRLLSILSLVGLITIGTTNLISCGKPVVNNTEPNLKDENQKLKDENQKLKWKIDKNILFINSINPPIIINANKPNAVKEYELFLSLKSKVLESIKTIDESLTENDFIIAFKDYFNHLQPREIDLTISKKITIIISGKNRAHGEKEFDVVLPAAIPKV
;
A
#
# COMPACT_ATOMS: atom_id res chain seq x y z
N MET A 1 -17.55 -21.86 -48.91
CA MET A 1 -18.93 -21.69 -48.42
C MET A 1 -18.90 -20.76 -47.21
N LYS A 2 -19.72 -19.69 -47.26
CA LYS A 2 -20.23 -18.85 -46.15
C LYS A 2 -19.21 -18.08 -45.29
N ARG A 3 -19.38 -16.79 -44.97
CA ARG A 3 -20.14 -15.62 -45.47
C ARG A 3 -19.67 -14.46 -44.54
N LEU A 4 -19.39 -13.29 -45.11
CA LEU A 4 -19.29 -12.00 -44.40
C LEU A 4 -20.60 -11.67 -43.67
N LEU A 5 -20.52 -10.90 -42.56
CA LEU A 5 -21.50 -9.92 -42.04
C LEU A 5 -20.95 -9.39 -40.68
N SER A 6 -20.36 -8.19 -40.57
CA SER A 6 -21.00 -6.87 -40.48
C SER A 6 -22.27 -6.83 -39.66
N ILE A 7 -22.20 -6.27 -38.44
CA ILE A 7 -23.36 -5.68 -37.75
C ILE A 7 -22.96 -4.28 -37.30
N LEU A 8 -23.47 -3.33 -38.06
CA LEU A 8 -23.55 -1.91 -37.76
C LEU A 8 -24.91 -1.65 -37.07
N SER A 9 -24.94 -0.59 -36.26
CA SER A 9 -26.10 0.17 -35.79
C SER A 9 -26.79 -0.31 -34.50
N LEU A 10 -26.87 0.60 -33.51
CA LEU A 10 -28.10 1.34 -33.32
C LEU A 10 -27.81 2.67 -32.62
N VAL A 11 -27.96 3.77 -33.36
CA VAL A 11 -28.04 5.13 -32.80
C VAL A 11 -29.44 5.30 -32.24
N GLY A 12 -29.55 5.34 -30.91
CA GLY A 12 -30.79 5.66 -30.22
C GLY A 12 -31.05 7.17 -30.29
N LEU A 13 -31.93 7.56 -31.20
CA LEU A 13 -32.57 8.87 -31.23
C LEU A 13 -33.48 8.99 -30.00
N ILE A 14 -33.25 9.96 -29.11
CA ILE A 14 -34.27 10.41 -28.15
C ILE A 14 -34.46 11.90 -28.36
N THR A 15 -35.49 12.23 -29.14
CA THR A 15 -36.08 13.56 -29.18
C THR A 15 -37.07 13.68 -28.03
N ILE A 16 -36.81 14.57 -27.08
CA ILE A 16 -37.87 15.16 -26.25
C ILE A 16 -37.66 16.66 -26.28
N GLY A 17 -38.55 17.34 -26.99
CA GLY A 17 -38.64 18.78 -26.96
C GLY A 17 -39.19 19.25 -25.63
N THR A 18 -38.56 20.27 -25.07
CA THR A 18 -39.24 21.24 -24.20
C THR A 18 -38.83 22.63 -24.67
N THR A 19 -39.82 23.40 -25.10
CA THR A 19 -39.70 24.81 -25.45
C THR A 19 -39.52 25.60 -24.16
N ASN A 20 -38.44 26.35 -24.03
CA ASN A 20 -38.40 27.52 -23.14
C ASN A 20 -37.72 28.67 -23.89
N LEU A 21 -38.53 29.67 -24.24
CA LEU A 21 -38.10 30.99 -24.65
C LEU A 21 -37.49 31.69 -23.43
N ILE A 22 -36.20 32.03 -23.48
CA ILE A 22 -35.61 33.04 -22.59
C ILE A 22 -34.82 34.04 -23.45
N SER A 23 -35.37 35.25 -23.42
CA SER A 23 -34.83 36.60 -23.69
C SER A 23 -33.32 36.75 -23.97
N CYS A 24 -33.01 37.60 -24.95
CA CYS A 24 -31.68 38.10 -25.30
C CYS A 24 -30.93 38.71 -24.09
N GLY A 25 -30.12 37.89 -23.42
CA GLY A 25 -28.90 38.33 -22.77
C GLY A 25 -27.74 37.67 -23.51
N LYS A 26 -26.78 38.45 -24.00
CA LYS A 26 -25.58 37.89 -24.67
C LYS A 26 -24.97 36.83 -23.76
N PRO A 27 -24.91 35.55 -24.18
CA PRO A 27 -24.18 34.59 -23.40
C PRO A 27 -22.71 34.89 -23.66
N VAL A 28 -21.98 35.32 -22.63
CA VAL A 28 -20.54 35.08 -22.58
C VAL A 28 -20.43 33.58 -22.33
N VAL A 29 -20.57 32.80 -23.40
CA VAL A 29 -20.17 31.40 -23.37
C VAL A 29 -18.65 31.46 -23.41
N ASN A 30 -18.02 31.28 -22.26
CA ASN A 30 -16.68 30.73 -22.25
C ASN A 30 -16.82 29.30 -22.79
N ASN A 31 -16.86 29.18 -24.12
CA ASN A 31 -16.70 27.94 -24.84
C ASN A 31 -15.26 27.49 -24.62
N THR A 32 -15.00 26.88 -23.48
CA THR A 32 -13.92 25.90 -23.39
C THR A 32 -14.64 24.58 -23.29
N GLU A 33 -15.06 24.05 -24.45
CA GLU A 33 -15.35 22.62 -24.56
C GLU A 33 -14.14 21.89 -23.96
N PRO A 34 -14.33 21.00 -22.97
CA PRO A 34 -13.24 20.20 -22.48
C PRO A 34 -12.67 19.43 -23.67
N ASN A 35 -11.40 19.71 -23.99
CA ASN A 35 -10.71 19.02 -25.06
C ASN A 35 -10.65 17.54 -24.65
N LEU A 36 -11.45 16.71 -25.31
CA LEU A 36 -11.59 15.28 -25.01
C LEU A 36 -10.24 14.54 -25.00
N LYS A 37 -9.22 15.07 -25.69
CA LYS A 37 -7.85 14.52 -25.63
C LYS A 37 -7.18 14.78 -24.29
N ASP A 38 -7.34 15.99 -23.75
CA ASP A 38 -6.74 16.41 -22.49
C ASP A 38 -7.39 15.66 -21.30
N GLU A 39 -8.72 15.47 -21.35
CA GLU A 39 -9.45 14.71 -20.34
C GLU A 39 -9.11 13.21 -20.38
N ASN A 40 -9.00 12.62 -21.57
CA ASN A 40 -8.54 11.23 -21.71
C ASN A 40 -7.09 11.03 -21.23
N GLN A 41 -6.21 12.00 -21.46
CA GLN A 41 -4.85 11.93 -20.96
C GLN A 41 -4.82 12.00 -19.43
N LYS A 42 -5.58 12.93 -18.84
CA LYS A 42 -5.72 13.04 -17.39
C LYS A 42 -6.21 11.74 -16.75
N LEU A 43 -7.23 11.10 -17.33
CA LEU A 43 -7.74 9.81 -16.84
C LEU A 43 -6.69 8.69 -16.94
N LYS A 44 -5.88 8.66 -18.00
CA LYS A 44 -4.77 7.70 -18.12
C LYS A 44 -3.73 7.91 -17.03
N ASP A 45 -3.34 9.16 -16.78
CA ASP A 45 -2.36 9.50 -15.75
C ASP A 45 -2.88 9.14 -14.35
N GLU A 46 -4.17 9.40 -14.07
CA GLU A 46 -4.83 9.03 -12.82
C GLU A 46 -4.89 7.51 -12.64
N ASN A 47 -5.26 6.76 -13.68
CA ASN A 47 -5.27 5.30 -13.64
C ASN A 47 -3.88 4.73 -13.39
N GLN A 48 -2.84 5.29 -14.02
CA GLN A 48 -1.46 4.88 -13.79
C GLN A 48 -1.04 5.16 -12.34
N LYS A 49 -1.42 6.30 -11.79
CA LYS A 49 -1.17 6.66 -10.38
C LYS A 49 -1.88 5.73 -9.42
N LEU A 50 -3.14 5.37 -9.69
CA LEU A 50 -3.91 4.42 -8.87
C LEU A 50 -3.30 3.03 -8.93
N LYS A 51 -2.91 2.57 -10.12
CA LYS A 51 -2.22 1.28 -10.29
C LYS A 51 -0.94 1.24 -9.46
N TRP A 52 -0.10 2.28 -9.54
CA TRP A 52 1.10 2.39 -8.71
C TRP A 52 0.78 2.35 -7.21
N LYS A 53 -0.30 3.01 -6.78
CA LYS A 53 -0.78 2.95 -5.40
C LYS A 53 -1.34 1.57 -5.00
N ILE A 54 -1.72 0.72 -5.92
CA ILE A 54 -2.14 -0.64 -5.55
C ILE A 54 -0.89 -1.51 -5.43
N ASP A 55 -0.03 -1.47 -6.45
CA ASP A 55 1.17 -2.30 -6.57
C ASP A 55 2.18 -2.05 -5.42
N LYS A 56 2.15 -0.86 -4.81
CA LYS A 56 3.12 -0.45 -3.76
C LYS A 56 2.55 -0.37 -2.34
N ASN A 57 1.38 -0.95 -2.10
CA ASN A 57 0.69 -0.80 -0.82
C ASN A 57 1.03 -1.91 0.18
N ILE A 58 1.48 -1.52 1.37
CA ILE A 58 1.80 -2.41 2.50
C ILE A 58 0.58 -3.25 2.92
N LEU A 59 -0.65 -2.79 2.67
CA LEU A 59 -1.86 -3.52 3.01
C LEU A 59 -1.95 -4.92 2.37
N PHE A 60 -1.29 -5.13 1.22
CA PHE A 60 -1.27 -6.40 0.50
C PHE A 60 -0.24 -7.41 1.03
N ILE A 61 0.58 -7.03 2.02
CA ILE A 61 1.43 -7.98 2.72
C ILE A 61 0.56 -8.81 3.67
N ASN A 62 0.58 -10.14 3.53
CA ASN A 62 -0.27 -11.02 4.31
C ASN A 62 0.36 -11.48 5.63
N SER A 63 1.69 -11.66 5.65
CA SER A 63 2.41 -12.19 6.81
C SER A 63 3.87 -11.77 6.81
N ILE A 64 4.49 -11.85 7.99
CA ILE A 64 5.94 -11.84 8.15
C ILE A 64 6.40 -13.29 8.27
N ASN A 65 7.19 -13.74 7.30
CA ASN A 65 7.45 -15.16 7.12
C ASN A 65 8.46 -15.70 8.15
N PRO A 66 8.15 -16.81 8.85
CA PRO A 66 9.11 -17.51 9.70
C PRO A 66 10.15 -18.27 8.86
N PRO A 67 11.28 -18.71 9.46
CA PRO A 67 11.68 -18.49 10.85
C PRO A 67 12.31 -17.10 11.08
N ILE A 68 11.99 -16.47 12.22
CA ILE A 68 12.67 -15.27 12.71
C ILE A 68 13.80 -15.74 13.63
N ILE A 69 15.02 -15.24 13.45
CA ILE A 69 16.15 -15.57 14.33
C ILE A 69 16.50 -14.31 15.12
N ILE A 70 16.49 -14.41 16.45
CA ILE A 70 16.75 -13.28 17.34
C ILE A 70 18.04 -13.56 18.10
N ASN A 71 19.11 -12.86 17.74
CA ASN A 71 20.37 -12.93 18.47
C ASN A 71 20.42 -11.79 19.49
N ALA A 72 20.54 -12.12 20.76
CA ALA A 72 20.51 -11.13 21.85
C ALA A 72 21.71 -11.29 22.80
N ASN A 73 22.21 -10.17 23.31
CA ASN A 73 23.24 -10.18 24.37
C ASN A 73 22.69 -10.75 25.69
N LYS A 74 21.42 -10.46 25.99
CA LYS A 74 20.71 -10.96 27.18
C LYS A 74 19.31 -11.40 26.77
N PRO A 75 19.04 -12.70 26.59
CA PRO A 75 17.72 -13.18 26.16
C PRO A 75 16.55 -12.75 27.04
N ASN A 76 16.77 -12.51 28.33
CA ASN A 76 15.74 -12.04 29.27
C ASN A 76 15.53 -10.50 29.24
N ALA A 77 16.30 -9.78 28.45
CA ALA A 77 16.33 -8.32 28.40
C ALA A 77 16.73 -7.83 26.98
N VAL A 78 16.03 -8.34 25.96
CA VAL A 78 16.32 -8.01 24.55
C VAL A 78 15.92 -6.55 24.28
N LYS A 79 16.83 -5.81 23.65
CA LYS A 79 16.63 -4.38 23.34
C LYS A 79 16.01 -4.18 21.97
N GLU A 80 15.37 -3.03 21.77
CA GLU A 80 14.68 -2.66 20.53
C GLU A 80 15.55 -2.89 19.28
N TYR A 81 16.80 -2.42 19.31
CA TYR A 81 17.69 -2.51 18.14
C TYR A 81 18.02 -3.97 17.76
N GLU A 82 18.10 -4.90 18.73
CA GLU A 82 18.39 -6.31 18.48
C GLU A 82 17.20 -6.98 17.78
N LEU A 83 16.00 -6.64 18.24
CA LEU A 83 14.78 -7.11 17.63
C LEU A 83 14.55 -6.47 16.25
N PHE A 84 14.83 -5.17 16.11
CA PHE A 84 14.73 -4.44 14.85
C PHE A 84 15.62 -5.07 13.78
N LEU A 85 16.89 -5.35 14.08
CA LEU A 85 17.81 -5.99 13.14
C LEU A 85 17.26 -7.36 12.66
N SER A 86 16.70 -8.13 13.59
CA SER A 86 16.14 -9.46 13.33
C SER A 86 14.88 -9.41 12.44
N LEU A 87 14.01 -8.42 12.69
CA LEU A 87 12.76 -8.25 11.93
C LEU A 87 12.96 -7.55 10.60
N LYS A 88 13.95 -6.66 10.47
CA LYS A 88 14.18 -5.84 9.27
C LYS A 88 14.32 -6.69 8.01
N SER A 89 15.10 -7.76 8.06
CA SER A 89 15.29 -8.67 6.93
C SER A 89 13.99 -9.38 6.55
N LYS A 90 13.21 -9.83 7.54
CA LYS A 90 11.93 -10.51 7.32
C LYS A 90 10.84 -9.58 6.81
N VAL A 91 10.81 -8.34 7.28
CA VAL A 91 9.94 -7.31 6.72
C VAL A 91 10.35 -6.98 5.29
N LEU A 92 11.65 -6.88 4.99
CA LEU A 92 12.13 -6.67 3.62
C LEU A 92 11.69 -7.80 2.68
N GLU A 93 11.83 -9.06 3.11
CA GLU A 93 11.34 -10.23 2.36
C GLU A 93 9.84 -10.11 2.06
N SER A 94 9.05 -9.76 3.09
CA SER A 94 7.60 -9.60 2.95
C SER A 94 7.21 -8.44 2.02
N ILE A 95 7.84 -7.27 2.13
CA ILE A 95 7.50 -6.14 1.25
C ILE A 95 7.94 -6.40 -0.19
N LYS A 96 8.96 -7.23 -0.44
CA LYS A 96 9.35 -7.56 -1.81
C LYS A 96 8.31 -8.40 -2.55
N THR A 97 7.36 -9.00 -1.83
CA THR A 97 6.23 -9.71 -2.44
C THR A 97 5.22 -8.77 -3.13
N ILE A 98 5.15 -7.50 -2.72
CA ILE A 98 4.36 -6.49 -3.42
C ILE A 98 5.14 -5.90 -4.59
N ASP A 99 6.44 -5.63 -4.41
CA ASP A 99 7.34 -5.23 -5.50
C ASP A 99 8.81 -5.49 -5.16
N GLU A 100 9.50 -6.25 -6.01
CA GLU A 100 10.88 -6.71 -5.81
C GLU A 100 11.92 -5.58 -5.75
N SER A 101 11.62 -4.40 -6.32
CA SER A 101 12.53 -3.25 -6.35
C SER A 101 12.62 -2.51 -5.01
N LEU A 102 11.74 -2.83 -4.05
CA LEU A 102 11.72 -2.20 -2.73
C LEU A 102 12.94 -2.60 -1.89
N THR A 103 13.34 -1.65 -1.05
CA THR A 103 14.56 -1.71 -0.23
C THR A 103 14.25 -1.42 1.23
N GLU A 104 15.26 -1.57 2.09
CA GLU A 104 15.20 -1.22 3.50
C GLU A 104 14.85 0.24 3.79
N ASN A 105 14.99 1.14 2.80
CA ASN A 105 14.63 2.54 2.94
C ASN A 105 13.16 2.82 2.66
N ASP A 106 12.42 1.83 2.13
CA ASP A 106 11.03 2.00 1.70
C ASP A 106 10.02 1.58 2.78
N PHE A 107 10.47 1.31 4.01
CA PHE A 107 9.59 1.00 5.14
C PHE A 107 10.17 1.43 6.49
N ILE A 108 9.28 1.46 7.48
CA ILE A 108 9.61 1.64 8.90
C ILE A 108 8.92 0.52 9.67
N ILE A 109 9.57 0.03 10.74
CA ILE A 109 8.97 -0.89 11.71
C ILE A 109 8.79 -0.11 13.02
N ALA A 110 7.58 -0.10 13.55
CA ALA A 110 7.28 0.37 14.89
C ALA A 110 6.75 -0.79 15.75
N PHE A 111 6.97 -0.68 17.06
CA PHE A 111 6.55 -1.69 18.03
C PHE A 111 5.33 -1.18 18.80
N LYS A 112 4.23 -1.92 18.75
CA LYS A 112 2.98 -1.51 19.40
C LYS A 112 2.95 -1.87 20.87
N ASP A 113 3.57 -3.00 21.25
CA ASP A 113 3.50 -3.56 22.61
C ASP A 113 4.76 -3.31 23.46
N TYR A 114 5.84 -2.85 22.83
CA TYR A 114 7.12 -2.58 23.49
C TYR A 114 7.78 -1.30 22.98
N PHE A 115 8.80 -0.85 23.72
CA PHE A 115 9.77 0.17 23.30
C PHE A 115 9.23 1.59 23.14
N ASN A 116 7.99 1.89 23.54
CA ASN A 116 7.50 3.26 23.63
C ASN A 116 7.58 3.83 25.05
N HIS A 117 7.21 5.11 25.23
CA HIS A 117 7.33 5.82 26.50
C HIS A 117 6.39 5.31 27.60
N LEU A 118 5.36 4.55 27.25
CA LEU A 118 4.39 3.95 28.17
C LEU A 118 4.59 2.44 28.33
N GLN A 119 5.63 1.87 27.72
CA GLN A 119 5.84 0.43 27.62
C GLN A 119 7.24 0.01 28.05
N PRO A 120 7.43 -1.29 28.37
CA PRO A 120 8.75 -1.83 28.66
C PRO A 120 9.74 -1.54 27.53
N ARG A 121 10.95 -1.13 27.89
CA ARG A 121 12.06 -0.86 26.94
C ARG A 121 12.89 -2.11 26.62
N GLU A 122 12.54 -3.24 27.22
CA GLU A 122 13.19 -4.52 27.05
C GLU A 122 12.09 -5.60 26.99
N ILE A 123 12.38 -6.69 26.29
CA ILE A 123 11.49 -7.85 26.18
C ILE A 123 12.24 -9.10 26.63
N ASP A 124 11.59 -9.88 27.51
CA ASP A 124 12.05 -11.21 27.87
C ASP A 124 11.67 -12.21 26.76
N LEU A 125 12.68 -12.72 26.08
CA LEU A 125 12.61 -13.74 25.03
C LEU A 125 13.39 -15.01 25.45
N THR A 126 13.43 -15.37 26.73
CA THR A 126 13.86 -16.74 27.11
C THR A 126 12.85 -17.79 26.65
N ILE A 127 11.62 -17.37 26.39
CA ILE A 127 10.55 -18.17 25.78
C ILE A 127 9.95 -17.43 24.58
N SER A 128 9.22 -18.17 23.73
CA SER A 128 8.50 -17.59 22.60
C SER A 128 7.43 -16.60 23.06
N LYS A 129 7.27 -15.49 22.33
CA LYS A 129 6.33 -14.42 22.66
C LYS A 129 5.67 -13.87 21.41
N LYS A 130 4.35 -13.69 21.46
CA LYS A 130 3.61 -12.97 20.43
C LYS A 130 3.65 -11.48 20.72
N ILE A 131 3.96 -10.67 19.72
CA ILE A 131 3.91 -9.20 19.78
C ILE A 131 3.22 -8.65 18.53
N THR A 132 2.75 -7.41 18.62
CA THR A 132 2.26 -6.65 17.47
C THR A 132 3.30 -5.62 17.05
N ILE A 133 3.63 -5.64 15.76
CA ILE A 133 4.43 -4.62 15.08
C ILE A 133 3.57 -3.85 14.08
N ILE A 134 3.97 -2.64 13.76
CA ILE A 134 3.36 -1.81 12.72
C ILE A 134 4.41 -1.63 11.63
N ILE A 135 4.03 -1.89 10.38
CA ILE A 135 4.87 -1.64 9.22
C ILE A 135 4.24 -0.50 8.44
N SER A 136 5.00 0.56 8.25
CA SER A 136 4.57 1.76 7.50
C SER A 136 5.43 1.90 6.26
N GLY A 137 4.79 2.04 5.10
CA GLY A 137 5.48 2.28 3.83
C GLY A 137 6.08 3.69 3.79
N LYS A 138 7.26 3.80 3.22
CA LYS A 138 7.98 5.06 3.02
C LYS A 138 8.50 5.13 1.59
N ASN A 139 8.78 6.33 1.10
CA ASN A 139 9.42 6.57 -0.20
C ASN A 139 8.64 5.91 -1.36
N ARG A 140 9.06 4.72 -1.79
CA ARG A 140 8.45 3.99 -2.92
C ARG A 140 7.39 2.97 -2.50
N ALA A 141 7.13 2.83 -1.20
CA ALA A 141 5.98 2.10 -0.67
C ALA A 141 5.09 3.04 0.14
N HIS A 142 3.83 2.64 0.36
CA HIS A 142 2.86 3.44 1.11
C HIS A 142 1.84 2.56 1.82
N GLY A 143 1.03 3.18 2.69
CA GLY A 143 0.10 2.47 3.57
C GLY A 143 0.76 2.03 4.86
N GLU A 144 -0.05 1.53 5.77
CA GLU A 144 0.36 1.06 7.08
C GLU A 144 -0.48 -0.16 7.46
N LYS A 145 0.14 -1.16 8.09
CA LYS A 145 -0.56 -2.37 8.54
C LYS A 145 0.09 -2.93 9.80
N GLU A 146 -0.76 -3.38 10.73
CA GLU A 146 -0.33 -4.10 11.92
C GLU A 146 -0.13 -5.59 11.61
N PHE A 147 0.89 -6.17 12.23
CA PHE A 147 1.22 -7.59 12.12
C PHE A 147 1.46 -8.17 13.50
N ASP A 148 0.72 -9.24 13.77
CA ASP A 148 1.02 -10.13 14.87
C ASP A 148 2.17 -11.06 14.47
N VAL A 149 3.29 -10.96 15.19
CA VAL A 149 4.48 -11.79 14.95
C VAL A 149 4.78 -12.64 16.18
N VAL A 150 5.10 -13.90 15.93
CA VAL A 150 5.58 -14.83 16.96
C VAL A 150 7.09 -14.80 16.96
N LEU A 151 7.65 -14.18 17.99
CA LEU A 151 9.09 -14.15 18.24
C LEU A 151 9.50 -15.43 18.95
N PRO A 152 10.45 -16.22 18.42
CA PRO A 152 10.96 -17.38 19.14
C PRO A 152 11.85 -16.94 20.30
N ALA A 153 12.28 -17.91 21.11
CA ALA A 153 13.29 -17.67 22.12
C ALA A 153 14.58 -17.11 21.48
N ALA A 154 15.19 -16.12 22.12
CA ALA A 154 16.40 -15.49 21.63
C ALA A 154 17.63 -16.37 21.88
N ILE A 155 18.54 -16.38 20.90
CA ILE A 155 19.82 -17.08 20.96
C ILE A 155 20.85 -16.12 21.57
N PRO A 156 21.59 -16.51 22.63
CA PRO A 156 22.67 -15.69 23.15
C PRO A 156 23.73 -15.39 22.07
N LYS A 157 24.14 -14.14 21.94
CA LYS A 157 25.33 -13.78 21.15
C LYS A 157 26.56 -14.34 21.86
N VAL A 158 27.36 -15.12 21.14
CA VAL A 158 28.67 -15.61 21.59
C VAL A 158 29.72 -14.54 21.39
#